data_AF-A0A6G0IL83-F1
#
_entry.id   AF-A0A6G0IL83-F1
#
_cell.length_a   1.000
_cell.length_b   1.000
_cell.length_c   1.000
_cell.angle_alpha   90.00
_cell.angle_beta   90.00
_cell.angle_gamma   90.00
#
_symmetry.space_group_name_H-M   'P 1'
#
loop_
_entity.id
_entity.type
_entity.pdbx_description
1 polymer ?
#
loop_
_entity_poly.entity_id
_entity_poly.type
_entity_poly.pdbx_seq_one_letter_code
_entity_poly.pdbx_strand_id
1 'polypeptide(L)'
;MESLYPNFDSLTESETTKNEATSQESTGSPFSQELLDLYTLNLHRIEKDVQRCDRNYCYFTPANLEKLRNIMCSYIWRHLDIGYVQGMCDLLAPLLVILDDEAMAFSCFTELMKRMNQNFPHGGAMDTHFANMRSLIQILDSELFELMHQNGDYTHFYFCYRWFLLDFKRELVYDDVFAVWETIWAAKYVSSNHFVLFIALALVEIYRDIILENNMDFTDIIKFFNEMAEHHSIKQILTQARDLVYKVQMLIENK
;
A
#
# COMPACT_ATOMS: atom_id res chain seq x y z
N MET A 1 -6.57 -2.62 -30.56
CA MET A 1 -6.38 -3.46 -29.37
C MET A 1 -5.10 -4.22 -29.62
N GLU A 2 -3.97 -3.54 -29.47
CA GLU A 2 -2.64 -4.12 -29.68
C GLU A 2 -2.14 -4.64 -28.33
N SER A 3 -1.59 -5.86 -28.35
CA SER A 3 -1.07 -6.55 -27.18
C SER A 3 0.16 -5.80 -26.63
N LEU A 4 0.08 -5.39 -25.37
CA LEU A 4 1.13 -4.66 -24.62
C LEU A 4 2.19 -5.59 -24.00
N TYR A 5 2.41 -6.78 -24.57
CA TYR A 5 3.39 -7.74 -24.06
C TYR A 5 4.45 -8.07 -25.11
N PRO A 6 5.73 -8.14 -24.73
CA PRO A 6 6.77 -8.65 -25.62
C PRO A 6 6.50 -10.12 -25.95
N ASN A 7 6.58 -10.45 -27.24
CA ASN A 7 6.24 -11.77 -27.79
C ASN A 7 7.43 -12.74 -27.63
N PHE A 8 7.20 -13.91 -27.03
CA PHE A 8 8.25 -14.87 -26.65
C PHE A 8 8.52 -16.00 -27.68
N ASP A 9 7.84 -16.01 -28.84
CA ASP A 9 7.72 -17.21 -29.69
C ASP A 9 8.71 -17.34 -30.88
N SER A 10 9.78 -16.55 -30.98
CA SER A 10 10.71 -16.66 -32.12
C SER A 10 12.00 -17.41 -31.80
N LEU A 11 11.92 -18.68 -31.39
CA LEU A 11 13.09 -19.55 -31.25
C LEU A 11 12.78 -20.99 -31.70
N THR A 12 12.46 -21.20 -32.98
CA THR A 12 12.59 -22.54 -33.60
C THR A 12 12.98 -22.45 -35.09
N GLU A 13 14.13 -23.07 -35.38
CA GLU A 13 14.63 -23.64 -36.65
C GLU A 13 15.08 -22.73 -37.82
N SER A 14 16.37 -22.79 -38.16
CA SER A 14 16.87 -23.71 -39.20
C SER A 14 18.39 -23.57 -39.43
N GLU A 15 19.08 -24.71 -39.52
CA GLU A 15 20.48 -24.84 -39.91
C GLU A 15 20.67 -24.65 -41.43
N THR A 16 21.71 -23.93 -41.87
CA THR A 16 22.52 -24.30 -43.05
C THR A 16 23.85 -23.53 -43.14
N THR A 17 24.95 -24.29 -43.01
CA THR A 17 26.35 -24.12 -43.48
C THR A 17 26.77 -22.94 -44.39
N LYS A 18 27.80 -22.14 -44.00
CA LYS A 18 29.26 -22.27 -44.34
C LYS A 18 30.07 -20.97 -44.15
N ASN A 19 31.13 -21.09 -43.32
CA ASN A 19 32.48 -20.49 -43.32
C ASN A 19 32.77 -18.96 -43.42
N GLU A 20 33.59 -18.55 -42.42
CA GLU A 20 34.68 -17.56 -42.41
C GLU A 20 34.33 -16.05 -42.40
N ALA A 21 34.32 -15.48 -41.20
CA ALA A 21 35.32 -14.51 -40.75
C ALA A 21 35.06 -14.12 -39.28
N THR A 22 36.12 -14.08 -38.50
CA THR A 22 36.13 -13.77 -37.08
C THR A 22 35.73 -12.32 -36.83
N SER A 23 34.48 -12.10 -36.44
CA SER A 23 34.08 -10.94 -35.64
C SER A 23 33.42 -11.49 -34.38
N GLN A 24 34.04 -11.26 -33.23
CA GLN A 24 33.35 -11.39 -31.94
C GLN A 24 32.20 -10.39 -31.97
N GLU A 25 31.04 -10.82 -32.43
CA GLU A 25 29.78 -10.19 -32.06
C GLU A 25 29.66 -10.40 -30.56
N SER A 26 29.94 -9.33 -29.80
CA SER A 26 29.38 -9.20 -28.48
C SER A 26 27.89 -9.46 -28.64
N THR A 27 27.39 -10.57 -28.09
CA THR A 27 25.97 -10.80 -27.89
C THR A 27 25.47 -9.65 -27.01
N GLY A 28 25.16 -8.52 -27.64
CA GLY A 28 24.61 -7.35 -26.98
C GLY A 28 23.30 -7.76 -26.35
N SER A 29 23.10 -7.38 -25.09
CA SER A 29 21.81 -7.57 -24.43
C SER A 29 20.69 -7.09 -25.36
N PRO A 30 19.59 -7.85 -25.52
CA PRO A 30 18.46 -7.41 -26.36
C PRO A 30 17.76 -6.15 -25.79
N PHE A 31 18.14 -5.72 -24.59
CA PHE A 31 17.62 -4.55 -23.91
C PHE A 31 18.52 -3.33 -24.09
N SER A 32 17.91 -2.16 -24.26
CA SER A 32 18.65 -0.89 -24.30
C SER A 32 19.36 -0.63 -22.96
N GLN A 33 20.51 0.04 -23.01
CA GLN A 33 21.26 0.39 -21.80
C GLN A 33 20.42 1.23 -20.83
N GLU A 34 19.61 2.16 -21.34
CA GLU A 34 18.69 2.98 -20.55
C GLU A 34 17.67 2.13 -19.77
N LEU A 35 17.11 1.09 -20.39
CA LEU A 35 16.18 0.17 -19.74
C LEU A 35 16.87 -0.60 -18.60
N LEU A 36 18.10 -1.06 -18.84
CA LEU A 36 18.89 -1.77 -17.83
C LEU A 36 19.28 -0.86 -16.67
N ASP A 37 19.65 0.39 -16.93
CA ASP A 37 19.98 1.38 -15.91
C ASP A 37 18.75 1.70 -15.04
N LEU A 38 17.58 1.88 -15.68
CA LEU A 38 16.32 2.12 -14.98
C LEU A 38 15.93 0.93 -14.08
N TYR A 39 16.03 -0.30 -14.60
CA TYR A 39 15.75 -1.48 -13.81
C TYR A 39 16.74 -1.64 -12.64
N THR A 40 18.02 -1.39 -12.88
CA THR A 40 19.09 -1.47 -11.86
C THR A 40 18.83 -0.49 -10.70
N LEU A 41 18.39 0.73 -11.01
CA LEU A 41 18.00 1.71 -9.99
C LEU A 41 16.87 1.20 -9.09
N ASN A 42 15.86 0.56 -9.69
CA ASN A 42 14.75 -0.02 -8.94
C ASN A 42 15.18 -1.24 -8.14
N LEU A 43 16.01 -2.11 -8.71
CA LEU A 43 16.54 -3.30 -8.04
C LEU A 43 17.23 -2.94 -6.73
N HIS A 44 18.07 -1.91 -6.73
CA HIS A 44 18.73 -1.44 -5.51
C HIS A 44 17.74 -1.02 -4.40
N ARG A 45 16.64 -0.35 -4.78
CA ARG A 45 15.59 0.05 -3.84
C ARG A 45 14.80 -1.15 -3.31
N ILE A 46 14.50 -2.11 -4.17
CA ILE A 46 13.84 -3.38 -3.81
C ILE A 46 14.71 -4.13 -2.79
N GLU A 47 15.99 -4.31 -3.07
CA GLU A 47 16.91 -5.05 -2.19
C GLU A 47 16.99 -4.42 -0.79
N LYS A 48 17.06 -3.09 -0.72
CA LYS A 48 17.05 -2.35 0.55
C LYS A 48 15.76 -2.59 1.36
N ASP A 49 14.61 -2.62 0.69
CA ASP A 49 13.32 -2.79 1.35
C ASP A 49 13.02 -4.24 1.73
N VAL A 50 13.40 -5.20 0.90
CA VAL A 50 13.29 -6.64 1.20
C VAL A 50 14.09 -6.97 2.46
N GLN A 51 15.34 -6.50 2.58
CA GLN A 51 16.19 -6.80 3.74
C GLN A 51 15.62 -6.32 5.08
N ARG A 52 14.75 -5.30 5.06
CA ARG A 52 14.11 -4.75 6.27
C ARG A 52 12.64 -5.13 6.42
N CYS A 53 12.06 -5.85 5.46
CA CYS A 53 10.65 -6.21 5.47
C CYS A 53 10.38 -7.21 6.60
N ASP A 54 9.56 -6.78 7.57
CA ASP A 54 8.99 -7.57 8.66
C ASP A 54 9.94 -8.62 9.28
N ARG A 55 11.22 -8.27 9.44
CA ARG A 55 12.32 -9.15 9.87
C ARG A 55 12.10 -9.89 11.20
N ASN A 56 11.17 -9.41 12.01
CA ASN A 56 10.83 -10.01 13.31
C ASN A 56 9.70 -11.05 13.18
N TYR A 57 9.00 -11.09 12.05
CA TYR A 57 7.93 -12.05 11.79
C TYR A 57 8.54 -13.35 11.23
N CYS A 58 8.26 -14.47 11.89
CA CYS A 58 8.97 -15.74 11.70
C CYS A 58 8.89 -16.32 10.28
N TYR A 59 7.89 -15.91 9.49
CA TYR A 59 7.75 -16.32 8.09
C TYR A 59 8.88 -15.79 7.20
N PHE A 60 9.44 -14.60 7.46
CA PHE A 60 10.46 -13.98 6.60
C PHE A 60 11.87 -14.52 6.85
N THR A 61 12.02 -15.82 6.64
CA THR A 61 13.32 -16.49 6.50
C THR A 61 14.06 -16.00 5.25
N PRO A 62 15.38 -16.23 5.11
CA PRO A 62 16.11 -15.86 3.90
C PRO A 62 15.49 -16.38 2.60
N ALA A 63 14.94 -17.60 2.62
CA ALA A 63 14.25 -18.18 1.46
C ALA A 63 12.94 -17.43 1.12
N ASN A 64 12.15 -17.04 2.11
CA ASN A 64 10.91 -16.30 1.86
C ASN A 64 11.15 -14.82 1.53
N LEU A 65 12.26 -14.24 1.98
CA LEU A 65 12.72 -12.93 1.51
C LEU A 65 13.17 -12.98 0.03
N GLU A 66 13.75 -14.10 -0.40
CA GLU A 66 14.04 -14.33 -1.82
C GLU A 66 12.75 -14.40 -2.64
N LYS A 67 11.71 -15.10 -2.15
CA LYS A 67 10.38 -15.08 -2.79
C LYS A 67 9.83 -13.67 -2.93
N LEU A 68 9.87 -12.88 -1.85
CA LEU A 68 9.43 -11.49 -1.84
C LEU A 68 10.18 -10.65 -2.89
N ARG A 69 11.52 -10.81 -2.96
CA ARG A 69 12.37 -10.15 -3.95
C ARG A 69 12.00 -10.55 -5.38
N ASN A 70 11.82 -11.84 -5.65
CA ASN A 70 11.51 -12.35 -6.98
C ASN A 70 10.21 -11.75 -7.51
N ILE A 71 9.14 -11.81 -6.71
CA ILE A 71 7.84 -11.24 -7.06
C ILE A 71 7.95 -9.73 -7.33
N MET A 72 8.66 -8.99 -6.46
CA MET A 72 8.82 -7.55 -6.62
C MET A 72 9.60 -7.22 -7.89
N CYS A 73 10.69 -7.92 -8.17
CA CYS A 73 11.48 -7.77 -9.40
C CYS A 73 10.61 -8.03 -10.64
N SER A 74 9.84 -9.12 -10.65
CA SER A 74 8.93 -9.45 -11.75
C SER A 74 7.83 -8.40 -11.93
N TYR A 75 7.26 -7.88 -10.85
CA TYR A 75 6.23 -6.84 -10.94
C TYR A 75 6.81 -5.54 -11.52
N ILE A 76 7.97 -5.11 -11.03
CA ILE A 76 8.62 -3.87 -11.47
C ILE A 76 9.10 -3.98 -12.92
N TRP A 77 9.63 -5.12 -13.35
CA TRP A 77 9.99 -5.33 -14.75
C TRP A 77 8.80 -5.11 -15.70
N ARG A 78 7.59 -5.47 -15.28
CA ARG A 78 6.36 -5.27 -16.07
C ARG A 78 5.75 -3.86 -15.96
N HIS A 79 6.21 -3.05 -15.01
CA HIS A 79 5.66 -1.73 -14.70
C HIS A 79 6.78 -0.70 -14.47
N LEU A 80 7.78 -0.69 -15.36
CA LEU A 80 8.96 0.18 -15.25
C LEU A 80 8.62 1.68 -15.35
N ASP A 81 7.51 2.01 -16.00
CA ASP A 81 6.94 3.35 -16.09
C ASP A 81 6.48 3.89 -14.72
N ILE A 82 6.02 2.99 -13.84
CA ILE A 82 5.66 3.31 -12.45
C ILE A 82 6.91 3.21 -11.55
N GLY A 83 7.71 2.16 -11.76
CA GLY A 83 8.87 1.86 -10.94
C GLY A 83 8.53 1.42 -9.51
N TYR A 84 9.57 1.17 -8.72
CA TYR A 84 9.46 0.76 -7.33
C TYR A 84 9.27 1.97 -6.42
N VAL A 85 8.25 1.91 -5.58
CA VAL A 85 7.99 2.89 -4.54
C VAL A 85 8.03 2.22 -3.17
N GLN A 86 8.69 2.89 -2.22
CA GLN A 86 8.75 2.42 -0.83
C GLN A 86 7.35 2.20 -0.28
N GLY A 87 7.14 1.03 0.34
CA GLY A 87 5.84 0.56 0.82
C GLY A 87 5.26 -0.60 0.03
N MET A 88 5.71 -0.79 -1.23
CA MET A 88 5.24 -1.92 -2.05
C MET A 88 5.58 -3.29 -1.44
N CYS A 89 6.76 -3.45 -0.82
CA CYS A 89 7.10 -4.69 -0.09
C CYS A 89 6.13 -4.96 1.06
N ASP A 90 5.68 -3.93 1.77
CA ASP A 90 4.76 -4.08 2.89
C ASP A 90 3.36 -4.49 2.41
N LEU A 91 2.95 -4.07 1.21
CA LEU A 91 1.72 -4.52 0.58
C LEU A 91 1.80 -5.97 0.06
N LEU A 92 2.96 -6.38 -0.44
CA LEU A 92 3.15 -7.76 -0.91
C LEU A 92 3.27 -8.76 0.24
N ALA A 93 3.88 -8.37 1.36
CA ALA A 93 4.20 -9.23 2.48
C ALA A 93 2.99 -10.04 3.02
N PRO A 94 1.82 -9.45 3.33
CA PRO A 94 0.61 -10.19 3.71
C PRO A 94 0.17 -11.24 2.69
N LEU A 95 0.19 -10.89 1.40
CA LEU A 95 -0.21 -11.82 0.34
C LEU A 95 0.72 -13.02 0.28
N LEU A 96 2.02 -12.79 0.43
CA LEU A 96 3.00 -13.87 0.43
C LEU A 96 2.86 -14.76 1.69
N VAL A 97 2.64 -14.17 2.86
CA VAL A 97 2.43 -14.90 4.12
C VAL A 97 1.21 -15.82 4.03
N ILE A 98 0.09 -15.36 3.47
CA ILE A 98 -1.15 -16.16 3.42
C ILE A 98 -1.18 -17.19 2.29
N LEU A 99 -0.55 -16.89 1.15
CA LEU A 99 -0.57 -17.76 -0.04
C LEU A 99 0.61 -18.74 -0.09
N ASP A 100 1.77 -18.34 0.43
CA ASP A 100 3.06 -19.05 0.39
C ASP A 100 3.52 -19.52 -1.01
N ASP A 101 2.97 -18.93 -2.07
CA ASP A 101 3.23 -19.27 -3.47
C ASP A 101 3.54 -18.00 -4.27
N GLU A 102 4.68 -17.99 -5.00
CA GLU A 102 5.14 -16.80 -5.73
C GLU A 102 4.17 -16.38 -6.84
N ALA A 103 3.62 -17.33 -7.59
CA ALA A 103 2.78 -17.04 -8.75
C ALA A 103 1.41 -16.51 -8.32
N MET A 104 0.82 -17.12 -7.28
CA MET A 104 -0.42 -16.64 -6.68
C MET A 104 -0.23 -15.27 -6.03
N ALA A 105 0.82 -15.09 -5.22
CA ALA A 105 1.11 -13.81 -4.57
C ALA A 105 1.37 -12.71 -5.59
N PHE A 106 2.13 -12.98 -6.66
CA PHE A 106 2.31 -12.06 -7.78
C PHE A 106 0.99 -11.66 -8.45
N SER A 107 0.11 -12.63 -8.70
CA SER A 107 -1.18 -12.39 -9.34
C SER A 107 -2.08 -11.52 -8.47
N CYS A 108 -2.20 -11.85 -7.18
CA CYS A 108 -2.96 -11.06 -6.21
C CYS A 108 -2.35 -9.67 -6.02
N PHE A 109 -1.02 -9.55 -5.97
CA PHE A 109 -0.34 -8.28 -5.83
C PHE A 109 -0.58 -7.37 -7.03
N THR A 110 -0.60 -7.93 -8.25
CA THR A 110 -0.93 -7.17 -9.46
C THR A 110 -2.34 -6.55 -9.37
N GLU A 111 -3.33 -7.30 -8.88
CA GLU A 111 -4.69 -6.75 -8.67
C GLU A 111 -4.74 -5.75 -7.50
N LEU A 112 -4.03 -6.00 -6.41
CA LEU A 112 -3.92 -5.07 -5.28
C LEU A 112 -3.35 -3.72 -5.73
N MET A 113 -2.29 -3.73 -6.54
CA MET A 113 -1.66 -2.51 -7.02
C MET A 113 -2.55 -1.69 -7.97
N LYS A 114 -3.47 -2.31 -8.73
CA LYS A 114 -4.47 -1.54 -9.49
C LYS A 114 -5.33 -0.65 -8.58
N ARG A 115 -5.61 -1.09 -7.35
CA ARG A 115 -6.31 -0.30 -6.34
C ARG A 115 -5.38 0.68 -5.63
N MET A 116 -4.18 0.23 -5.23
CA MET A 116 -3.28 1.01 -4.38
C MET A 116 -2.42 2.03 -5.12
N ASN A 117 -2.20 1.88 -6.44
CA ASN A 117 -1.32 2.77 -7.22
C ASN A 117 -1.67 4.26 -7.07
N GLN A 118 -2.96 4.59 -6.94
CA GLN A 118 -3.39 5.98 -6.81
C GLN A 118 -3.01 6.60 -5.45
N ASN A 119 -2.73 5.80 -4.42
CA ASN A 119 -2.30 6.28 -3.10
C ASN A 119 -0.80 6.62 -3.05
N PHE A 120 0.00 6.15 -4.01
CA PHE A 120 1.42 6.50 -4.10
C PHE A 120 1.61 7.93 -4.61
N PRO A 121 2.79 8.56 -4.42
CA PRO A 121 3.00 9.99 -4.71
C PRO A 121 2.61 10.46 -6.12
N HIS A 122 2.61 9.57 -7.12
CA HIS A 122 2.25 9.89 -8.51
C HIS A 122 0.74 9.80 -8.79
N GLY A 123 -0.07 9.33 -7.83
CA GLY A 123 -1.46 8.92 -8.03
C GLY A 123 -2.54 9.90 -7.55
N GLY A 124 -2.19 10.89 -6.72
CA GLY A 124 -3.09 11.99 -6.33
C GLY A 124 -4.29 11.63 -5.42
N ALA A 125 -4.55 10.36 -5.09
CA ALA A 125 -5.68 10.00 -4.23
C ALA A 125 -5.52 10.46 -2.78
N MET A 126 -4.28 10.64 -2.32
CA MET A 126 -3.97 11.00 -0.94
C MET A 126 -4.58 12.35 -0.52
N ASP A 127 -4.51 13.36 -1.39
CA ASP A 127 -5.10 14.68 -1.14
C ASP A 127 -6.62 14.59 -0.95
N THR A 128 -7.27 13.69 -1.72
CA THR A 128 -8.70 13.42 -1.60
C THR A 128 -9.02 12.73 -0.27
N HIS A 129 -8.20 11.76 0.18
CA HIS A 129 -8.38 11.12 1.48
C HIS A 129 -8.29 12.13 2.62
N PHE A 130 -7.30 13.04 2.59
CA PHE A 130 -7.14 14.07 3.62
C PHE A 130 -8.27 15.10 3.62
N ALA A 131 -8.71 15.55 2.45
CA ALA A 131 -9.85 16.45 2.34
C ALA A 131 -11.14 15.81 2.88
N ASN A 132 -11.35 14.52 2.60
CA ASN A 132 -12.52 13.79 3.10
C ASN A 132 -12.43 13.52 4.60
N MET A 133 -11.26 13.17 5.13
CA MET A 133 -11.03 13.02 6.58
C MET A 133 -11.36 14.33 7.32
N ARG A 134 -10.87 15.46 6.82
CA ARG A 134 -11.20 16.79 7.36
C ARG A 134 -12.71 17.00 7.42
N SER A 135 -13.39 16.74 6.30
CA SER A 135 -14.84 16.96 6.18
C SER A 135 -15.62 16.05 7.13
N LEU A 136 -15.22 14.78 7.24
CA LEU A 136 -15.85 13.82 8.13
C LEU A 136 -15.71 14.23 9.60
N ILE A 137 -14.51 14.60 10.04
CA ILE A 137 -14.28 15.06 11.42
C ILE A 137 -15.06 16.34 11.69
N GLN A 138 -15.04 17.31 10.77
CA GLN A 138 -15.81 18.55 10.90
C GLN A 138 -17.31 18.31 11.11
N ILE A 139 -17.88 17.32 10.42
CA ILE A 139 -19.32 17.00 10.49
C ILE A 139 -19.65 16.17 11.73
N LEU A 140 -18.79 15.22 12.09
CA LEU A 140 -19.10 14.20 13.09
C LEU A 140 -18.59 14.54 14.49
N ASP A 141 -17.55 15.38 14.58
CA ASP A 141 -16.85 15.73 15.81
C ASP A 141 -16.24 17.15 15.74
N SER A 142 -17.08 18.17 16.00
CA SER A 142 -16.68 19.58 15.91
C SER A 142 -15.62 19.98 16.94
N GLU A 143 -15.64 19.39 18.14
CA GLU A 143 -14.68 19.71 19.19
C GLU A 143 -13.27 19.22 18.82
N LEU A 144 -13.16 17.99 18.31
CA LEU A 144 -11.89 17.49 17.80
C LEU A 144 -11.41 18.31 16.59
N PHE A 145 -12.32 18.70 15.70
CA PHE A 145 -12.00 19.59 14.58
C PHE A 145 -11.45 20.94 15.06
N GLU A 146 -12.03 21.53 16.09
CA GLU A 146 -11.57 22.79 16.67
C GLU A 146 -10.16 22.66 17.28
N LEU A 147 -9.88 21.59 18.03
CA LEU A 147 -8.53 21.31 18.54
C LEU A 147 -7.51 21.22 17.38
N MET A 148 -7.86 20.47 16.33
CA MET A 148 -7.00 20.34 15.14
C MET A 148 -6.78 21.68 14.43
N HIS A 149 -7.79 22.55 14.40
CA HIS A 149 -7.68 23.86 13.75
C HIS A 149 -6.82 24.84 14.56
N GLN A 150 -6.90 24.79 15.89
CA GLN A 150 -6.06 25.62 16.78
C GLN A 150 -4.57 25.34 16.60
N ASN A 151 -4.23 24.09 16.26
CA ASN A 151 -2.87 23.61 16.05
C ASN A 151 -2.49 23.49 14.55
N GLY A 152 -2.86 24.48 13.73
CA GLY A 152 -2.35 24.79 12.37
C GLY A 152 -2.00 23.60 11.45
N ASP A 153 -0.84 22.98 11.69
CA ASP A 153 -0.29 21.85 10.93
C ASP A 153 -1.17 20.59 10.96
N TYR A 154 -1.99 20.41 12.00
CA TYR A 154 -2.94 19.31 12.11
C TYR A 154 -3.92 19.20 10.96
N THR A 155 -4.24 20.35 10.39
CA THR A 155 -5.21 20.42 9.31
C THR A 155 -4.75 19.56 8.14
N HIS A 156 -3.47 19.33 7.89
CA HIS A 156 -3.06 18.55 6.72
C HIS A 156 -3.22 17.03 6.84
N PHE A 157 -3.57 16.49 8.01
CA PHE A 157 -3.81 15.05 8.23
C PHE A 157 -2.64 14.12 7.83
N TYR A 158 -1.41 14.62 7.70
CA TYR A 158 -0.27 13.79 7.29
C TYR A 158 0.05 12.65 8.28
N PHE A 159 -0.43 12.71 9.53
CA PHE A 159 -0.27 11.62 10.50
C PHE A 159 -0.90 10.30 10.02
N CYS A 160 -1.98 10.37 9.22
CA CYS A 160 -2.62 9.18 8.65
C CYS A 160 -2.13 8.83 7.22
N TYR A 161 -1.09 9.50 6.70
CA TYR A 161 -0.53 9.21 5.38
C TYR A 161 -0.16 7.73 5.24
N ARG A 162 0.55 7.18 6.24
CA ARG A 162 0.99 5.77 6.24
C ARG A 162 -0.19 4.81 6.28
N TRP A 163 -1.28 5.19 6.95
CA TRP A 163 -2.48 4.38 7.06
C TRP A 163 -3.11 4.14 5.68
N PHE A 164 -3.31 5.20 4.90
CA PHE A 164 -3.89 5.07 3.56
C PHE A 164 -2.90 4.51 2.52
N LEU A 165 -1.60 4.80 2.67
CA LEU A 165 -0.59 4.29 1.75
C LEU A 165 -0.51 2.76 1.81
N LEU A 166 -0.66 2.18 3.01
CA LEU A 166 -0.41 0.76 3.26
C LEU A 166 -1.65 0.00 3.74
N ASP A 167 -2.84 0.60 3.65
CA ASP A 167 -4.08 0.09 4.27
C ASP A 167 -3.83 -0.45 5.68
N PHE A 168 -3.27 0.42 6.53
CA PHE A 168 -3.01 0.17 7.94
C PHE A 168 -2.02 -0.97 8.25
N LYS A 169 -1.32 -1.55 7.25
CA LYS A 169 -0.36 -2.66 7.47
C LYS A 169 0.66 -2.41 8.57
N ARG A 170 1.07 -1.15 8.76
CA ARG A 170 2.05 -0.75 9.78
C ARG A 170 1.46 -0.46 11.16
N GLU A 171 0.15 -0.43 11.27
CA GLU A 171 -0.54 -0.15 12.53
C GLU A 171 -1.03 -1.44 13.18
N LEU A 172 -0.91 -2.60 12.49
CA LEU A 172 -1.63 -3.83 12.82
C LEU A 172 -0.74 -5.06 12.74
N VAL A 173 -1.02 -6.03 13.61
CA VAL A 173 -0.46 -7.39 13.50
C VAL A 173 -1.08 -8.14 12.32
N TYR A 174 -0.42 -9.19 11.83
CA TYR A 174 -0.84 -9.88 10.60
C TYR A 174 -2.29 -10.37 10.59
N ASP A 175 -2.75 -11.02 11.65
CA ASP A 175 -4.13 -11.52 11.74
C ASP A 175 -5.16 -10.38 11.58
N ASP A 176 -4.84 -9.22 12.16
CA ASP A 176 -5.64 -8.01 12.09
C ASP A 176 -5.57 -7.34 10.72
N VAL A 177 -4.41 -7.35 10.06
CA VAL A 177 -4.24 -6.87 8.68
C VAL A 177 -5.16 -7.64 7.74
N PHE A 178 -5.20 -8.98 7.86
CA PHE A 178 -6.06 -9.81 7.03
C PHE A 178 -7.53 -9.45 7.22
N ALA A 179 -8.00 -9.36 8.46
CA ALA A 179 -9.38 -8.99 8.77
C ALA A 179 -9.75 -7.59 8.24
N VAL A 180 -8.85 -6.61 8.39
CA VAL A 180 -9.06 -5.25 7.89
C VAL A 180 -9.10 -5.21 6.36
N TRP A 181 -8.20 -5.91 5.68
CA TRP A 181 -8.14 -5.93 4.21
C TRP A 181 -9.36 -6.60 3.60
N GLU A 182 -9.75 -7.77 4.13
CA GLU A 182 -10.99 -8.46 3.71
C GLU A 182 -12.21 -7.55 3.89
N THR A 183 -12.28 -6.84 5.02
CA THR A 183 -13.38 -5.89 5.29
C THR A 183 -13.38 -4.73 4.30
N ILE A 184 -12.23 -4.10 4.02
CA ILE A 184 -12.11 -3.00 3.05
C ILE A 184 -12.58 -3.46 1.66
N TRP A 185 -12.14 -4.64 1.22
CA TRP A 185 -12.48 -5.16 -0.10
C TRP A 185 -13.96 -5.54 -0.22
N ALA A 186 -14.53 -6.13 0.83
CA ALA A 186 -15.96 -6.45 0.88
C ALA A 186 -16.84 -5.19 0.98
N ALA A 187 -16.44 -4.20 1.79
CA ALA A 187 -17.20 -2.97 2.02
C ALA A 187 -17.46 -2.18 0.73
N LYS A 188 -16.55 -2.27 -0.25
CA LYS A 188 -16.72 -1.70 -1.60
C LYS A 188 -18.06 -2.10 -2.25
N TYR A 189 -18.54 -3.31 -1.99
CA TYR A 189 -19.76 -3.87 -2.61
C TYR A 189 -20.99 -3.80 -1.71
N VAL A 190 -20.80 -3.59 -0.41
CA VAL A 190 -21.87 -3.72 0.59
C VAL A 190 -22.24 -2.38 1.22
N SER A 191 -21.30 -1.45 1.37
CA SER A 191 -21.52 -0.22 2.11
C SER A 191 -20.88 1.03 1.46
N SER A 192 -19.57 1.02 1.22
CA SER A 192 -18.84 2.21 0.73
C SER A 192 -17.52 1.85 0.04
N ASN A 193 -17.25 2.52 -1.08
CA ASN A 193 -15.96 2.50 -1.77
C ASN A 193 -14.83 3.19 -0.96
N HIS A 194 -15.19 3.96 0.06
CA HIS A 194 -14.26 4.75 0.88
C HIS A 194 -14.20 4.27 2.33
N PHE A 195 -14.43 2.97 2.58
CA PHE A 195 -14.46 2.40 3.93
C PHE A 195 -13.17 2.66 4.73
N VAL A 196 -12.03 2.77 4.06
CA VAL A 196 -10.74 3.15 4.69
C VAL A 196 -10.79 4.46 5.48
N LEU A 197 -11.59 5.44 5.05
CA LEU A 197 -11.77 6.70 5.77
C LEU A 197 -12.48 6.50 7.10
N PHE A 198 -13.44 5.58 7.15
CA PHE A 198 -14.19 5.29 8.36
C PHE A 198 -13.36 4.46 9.35
N ILE A 199 -12.45 3.62 8.87
CA ILE A 199 -11.45 2.95 9.72
C ILE A 199 -10.52 4.00 10.34
N ALA A 200 -9.97 4.93 9.53
CA ALA A 200 -9.12 6.00 10.04
C ALA A 200 -9.86 6.90 11.04
N LEU A 201 -11.11 7.26 10.77
CA LEU A 201 -11.92 8.05 11.68
C LEU A 201 -12.22 7.31 12.98
N ALA A 202 -12.61 6.03 12.90
CA ALA A 202 -12.84 5.21 14.09
C ALA A 202 -11.58 5.11 14.96
N LEU A 203 -10.41 4.99 14.34
CA LEU A 203 -9.14 4.95 15.05
C LEU A 203 -8.89 6.25 15.81
N VAL A 204 -9.20 7.41 15.21
CA VAL A 204 -9.10 8.71 15.87
C VAL A 204 -10.15 8.86 16.98
N GLU A 205 -11.42 8.47 16.73
CA GLU A 205 -12.49 8.60 17.72
C GLU A 205 -12.29 7.70 18.95
N ILE A 206 -11.69 6.51 18.80
CA ILE A 206 -11.40 5.62 19.95
C ILE A 206 -10.48 6.29 20.97
N TYR A 207 -9.53 7.11 20.49
CA TYR A 207 -8.58 7.81 21.35
C TYR A 207 -8.93 9.28 21.54
N ARG A 208 -10.14 9.69 21.13
CA ARG A 208 -10.62 11.08 21.18
C ARG A 208 -10.41 11.73 22.53
N ASP A 209 -10.87 11.08 23.60
CA ASP A 209 -10.83 11.66 24.94
C ASP A 209 -9.38 11.88 25.40
N ILE A 210 -8.48 10.94 25.08
CA ILE A 210 -7.05 11.07 25.36
C ILE A 210 -6.44 12.24 24.58
N ILE A 211 -6.80 12.39 23.30
CA ILE A 211 -6.31 13.48 22.43
C ILE A 211 -6.74 14.85 22.98
N LEU A 212 -8.02 14.97 23.36
CA LEU A 212 -8.61 16.22 23.88
C LEU A 212 -8.10 16.57 25.27
N GLU A 213 -8.11 15.61 26.22
CA GLU A 213 -7.68 15.84 27.61
C GLU A 213 -6.21 16.27 27.70
N ASN A 214 -5.36 15.75 26.81
CA ASN A 214 -3.95 16.11 26.75
C ASN A 214 -3.67 17.28 25.82
N ASN A 215 -4.68 17.85 25.15
CA ASN A 215 -4.55 18.94 24.18
C ASN A 215 -3.42 18.66 23.16
N MET A 216 -3.40 17.43 22.62
CA MET A 216 -2.27 16.93 21.82
C MET A 216 -2.03 17.81 20.59
N ASP A 217 -0.77 18.20 20.37
CA ASP A 217 -0.34 18.88 19.14
C ASP A 217 -0.03 17.87 18.00
N PHE A 218 0.28 18.36 16.80
CA PHE A 218 0.43 17.49 15.61
C PHE A 218 1.55 16.46 15.79
N THR A 219 2.61 16.87 16.48
CA THR A 219 3.74 16.00 16.80
C THR A 219 3.34 14.96 17.83
N ASP A 220 2.56 15.34 18.83
CA ASP A 220 2.04 14.44 19.86
C ASP A 220 1.17 13.34 19.25
N ILE A 221 0.26 13.68 18.31
CA ILE A 221 -0.57 12.66 17.65
C ILE A 221 0.26 11.69 16.82
N ILE A 222 1.25 12.18 16.08
CA ILE A 222 2.15 11.30 15.33
C ILE A 222 2.88 10.35 16.27
N LYS A 223 3.40 10.87 17.37
CA LYS A 223 4.11 10.06 18.37
C LYS A 223 3.17 9.04 19.00
N PHE A 224 1.99 9.47 19.43
CA PHE A 224 0.97 8.63 20.06
C PHE A 224 0.58 7.45 19.17
N PHE A 225 0.19 7.69 17.91
CA PHE A 225 -0.21 6.61 17.02
C PHE A 225 0.96 5.70 16.63
N ASN A 226 2.17 6.23 16.51
CA ASN A 226 3.35 5.39 16.29
C ASN A 226 3.64 4.46 17.48
N GLU A 227 3.43 4.94 18.72
CA GLU A 227 3.57 4.12 19.94
C GLU A 227 2.44 3.10 20.08
N MET A 228 1.25 3.39 19.53
CA MET A 228 0.09 2.50 19.57
C MET A 228 0.02 1.49 18.42
N ALA A 229 0.94 1.56 17.46
CA ALA A 229 1.02 0.59 16.37
C ALA A 229 1.07 -0.84 16.94
N GLU A 230 0.29 -1.74 16.33
CA GLU A 230 0.10 -3.14 16.74
C GLU A 230 -0.61 -3.36 18.09
N HIS A 231 -1.09 -2.29 18.75
CA HIS A 231 -1.79 -2.34 20.04
C HIS A 231 -3.28 -1.96 19.94
N HIS A 232 -3.80 -1.79 18.73
CA HIS A 232 -5.17 -1.40 18.48
C HIS A 232 -6.16 -2.57 18.61
N SER A 233 -7.36 -2.32 19.14
CA SER A 233 -8.44 -3.31 19.15
C SER A 233 -9.21 -3.29 17.82
N ILE A 234 -8.83 -4.15 16.87
CA ILE A 234 -9.43 -4.12 15.54
C ILE A 234 -10.92 -4.44 15.52
N LYS A 235 -11.36 -5.35 16.39
CA LYS A 235 -12.79 -5.64 16.54
C LYS A 235 -13.60 -4.38 16.90
N GLN A 236 -13.06 -3.55 17.79
CA GLN A 236 -13.70 -2.29 18.17
C GLN A 236 -13.66 -1.29 17.01
N ILE A 237 -12.50 -1.12 16.37
CA ILE A 237 -12.32 -0.22 15.21
C ILE A 237 -13.28 -0.55 14.09
N LEU A 238 -13.38 -1.83 13.67
CA LEU A 238 -14.26 -2.22 12.57
C LEU A 238 -15.74 -2.13 12.92
N THR A 239 -16.10 -2.27 14.20
CA THR A 239 -17.48 -2.04 14.67
C THR A 239 -17.80 -0.55 14.59
N GLN A 240 -16.95 0.30 15.16
CA GLN A 240 -17.16 1.74 15.16
C GLN A 240 -17.11 2.35 13.75
N ALA A 241 -16.20 1.88 12.88
CA ALA A 241 -16.15 2.31 11.48
C ALA A 241 -17.47 2.04 10.75
N ARG A 242 -18.12 0.90 11.03
CA ARG A 242 -19.43 0.56 10.47
C ARG A 242 -20.53 1.48 11.00
N ASP A 243 -20.52 1.75 12.30
CA ASP A 243 -21.49 2.65 12.94
C ASP A 243 -21.35 4.08 12.40
N LEU A 244 -20.12 4.53 12.13
CA LEU A 244 -19.84 5.82 11.50
C LEU A 244 -20.37 5.90 10.06
N VAL A 245 -20.28 4.82 9.28
CA VAL A 245 -20.92 4.76 7.96
C VAL A 245 -22.43 4.94 8.09
N TYR A 246 -23.09 4.22 8.99
CA TYR A 246 -24.52 4.35 9.22
C TYR A 246 -24.90 5.77 9.69
N LYS A 247 -24.12 6.36 10.60
CA LYS A 247 -24.33 7.73 11.08
C LYS A 247 -24.30 8.74 9.94
N VAL A 248 -23.33 8.63 9.03
CA VAL A 248 -23.24 9.51 7.85
C VAL A 248 -24.41 9.29 6.88
N GLN A 249 -24.80 8.04 6.62
CA GLN A 249 -25.94 7.74 5.76
C GLN A 249 -27.24 8.35 6.30
N MET A 250 -27.50 8.21 7.61
CA MET A 250 -28.66 8.83 8.26
C MET A 250 -28.64 10.36 8.17
N LEU A 251 -27.47 11.00 8.27
CA LEU A 251 -27.35 12.46 8.11
C LEU A 251 -27.65 12.93 6.68
N ILE A 252 -27.38 12.09 5.68
CA ILE A 252 -27.68 12.37 4.26
C ILE A 252 -29.17 12.17 3.99
N GLU A 253 -29.79 11.11 4.53
CA GLU A 253 -31.21 10.81 4.32
C GLU A 253 -32.16 11.79 5.03
N ASN A 254 -31.71 12.41 6.12
CA ASN A 254 -32.48 13.40 6.87
C ASN A 254 -32.33 14.84 6.35
N LYS A 255 -31.69 15.04 5.19
CA LYS A 255 -31.60 16.33 4.47
C LYS A 255 -32.50 16.35 3.26
#